data_AF-M8BY93-F1
#
_entry.id   AF-M8BY93-F1
#
_cell.length_a   1.000
_cell.length_b   1.000
_cell.length_c   1.000
_cell.angle_alpha   90.00
_cell.angle_beta   90.00
_cell.angle_gamma   90.00
#
_symmetry.space_group_name_H-M   'P 1'
#
loop_
_entity.id
_entity.type
_entity.pdbx_description
1 polymer ?
#
loop_
_entity_poly.entity_id
_entity_poly.type
_entity_poly.pdbx_seq_one_letter_code
_entity_poly.pdbx_strand_id
1 'polypeptide(L)'
;MPDHALLLVSSMLVVVMAHLSCADGAVGTGKSKISAVFMFGDSIVDPGNNNNRLTEARANFPPYGQDFPGGKATGRLSNGRVPGDMLGCLLQLK
;
A
#
# COMPACT_ATOMS: atom_id res chain seq x y z
N MET A 1 -9.53 -61.09 -13.77
CA MET A 1 -8.92 -60.17 -12.79
C MET A 1 -8.45 -58.81 -13.37
N PRO A 2 -8.99 -58.24 -14.49
CA PRO A 2 -8.58 -56.90 -14.95
C PRO A 2 -9.40 -55.72 -14.36
N ASP A 3 -10.53 -56.00 -13.70
CA ASP A 3 -11.53 -54.98 -13.38
C ASP A 3 -11.08 -53.99 -12.29
N HIS A 4 -10.31 -54.45 -11.31
CA HIS A 4 -9.79 -53.60 -10.23
C HIS A 4 -8.70 -52.64 -10.70
N ALA A 5 -7.88 -53.05 -11.68
CA ALA A 5 -6.83 -52.20 -12.23
C ALA A 5 -7.44 -51.04 -13.02
N LEU A 6 -8.50 -51.30 -13.79
CA LEU A 6 -9.20 -50.27 -14.57
C LEU A 6 -9.93 -49.26 -13.66
N LEU A 7 -10.55 -49.76 -12.58
CA LEU A 7 -11.17 -48.92 -11.54
C LEU A 7 -10.17 -48.03 -10.82
N LEU A 8 -8.97 -48.55 -10.51
CA LEU A 8 -7.88 -47.78 -9.92
C LEU A 8 -7.36 -46.70 -10.87
N VAL A 9 -7.12 -47.03 -12.14
CA VAL A 9 -6.62 -46.05 -13.13
C VAL A 9 -7.65 -44.94 -13.36
N SER A 10 -8.93 -45.28 -13.45
CA SER A 10 -10.02 -44.30 -13.59
C SER A 10 -10.14 -43.40 -12.36
N SER A 11 -10.06 -43.94 -11.14
CA SER A 11 -10.15 -43.13 -9.92
C SER A 11 -8.94 -42.21 -9.76
N MET A 12 -7.73 -42.67 -10.09
CA MET A 12 -6.53 -41.82 -10.09
C MET A 12 -6.64 -40.70 -11.13
N LEU A 13 -7.20 -40.97 -12.31
CA LEU A 13 -7.44 -39.94 -13.33
C LEU A 13 -8.43 -38.87 -12.84
N VAL A 14 -9.53 -39.27 -12.19
CA VAL A 14 -10.51 -38.32 -11.63
C VAL A 14 -9.88 -37.43 -10.54
N VAL A 15 -9.03 -38.01 -9.68
CA VAL A 15 -8.30 -37.26 -8.65
C VAL A 15 -7.33 -36.25 -9.27
N VAL A 16 -6.55 -36.65 -10.29
CA VAL A 16 -5.63 -35.76 -11.01
C VAL A 16 -6.37 -34.60 -11.68
N MET A 17 -7.51 -34.87 -12.32
CA MET A 17 -8.32 -33.83 -12.98
C MET A 17 -8.98 -32.87 -11.97
N ALA A 18 -9.38 -33.35 -10.79
CA ALA A 18 -9.92 -32.51 -9.72
C ALA A 18 -8.86 -31.56 -9.13
N HIS A 19 -7.60 -32.00 -9.02
CA HIS A 19 -6.49 -31.14 -8.57
C HIS A 19 -6.08 -30.09 -9.61
N LEU A 20 -6.34 -30.32 -10.90
CA LEU A 20 -6.04 -29.34 -11.95
C LEU A 20 -7.07 -28.19 -11.99
N SER A 21 -8.25 -28.39 -11.42
CA SER A 21 -9.34 -27.39 -11.42
C SER A 21 -9.18 -26.26 -10.39
N CYS A 22 -8.20 -26.32 -9.48
CA CYS A 22 -8.03 -25.28 -8.44
C CYS A 22 -7.11 -24.12 -8.84
N ALA A 23 -6.57 -24.12 -10.04
CA ALA A 23 -5.78 -23.00 -10.57
C ALA A 23 -6.66 -22.02 -11.35
N ASP A 24 -7.74 -21.52 -10.74
CA ASP A 24 -8.42 -20.33 -11.26
C ASP A 24 -7.65 -19.10 -10.76
N GLY A 25 -6.46 -18.91 -11.35
CA GLY A 25 -5.72 -17.67 -11.22
C GLY A 25 -6.47 -16.60 -11.99
N ALA A 26 -7.43 -15.95 -11.33
CA ALA A 26 -8.12 -14.79 -11.87
C ALA A 26 -7.07 -13.74 -12.29
N VAL A 27 -6.78 -13.66 -13.59
CA VAL A 27 -6.05 -12.54 -14.18
C VAL A 27 -7.02 -11.37 -14.19
N GLY A 28 -7.14 -10.73 -13.02
CA GLY A 28 -7.86 -9.48 -12.88
C GLY A 28 -7.11 -8.39 -13.64
N THR A 29 -7.71 -7.89 -14.72
CA THR A 29 -7.32 -6.64 -15.41
C THR A 29 -7.65 -5.38 -14.58
N GLY A 30 -7.96 -5.54 -13.30
CA GLY A 30 -8.25 -4.45 -12.39
C GLY A 30 -6.98 -3.72 -11.99
N LYS A 31 -7.00 -2.38 -12.06
CA LYS A 31 -5.97 -1.54 -11.44
C LYS A 31 -5.76 -2.01 -9.99
N SER A 32 -4.57 -2.50 -9.68
CA SER A 32 -4.22 -2.85 -8.29
C SER A 32 -4.45 -1.63 -7.41
N LYS A 33 -5.42 -1.73 -6.50
CA LYS A 33 -5.77 -0.64 -5.61
C LYS A 33 -4.76 -0.62 -4.47
N ILE A 34 -3.91 0.39 -4.44
CA ILE A 34 -2.99 0.61 -3.32
C ILE A 34 -3.82 1.09 -2.13
N SER A 35 -3.82 0.32 -1.05
CA SER A 35 -4.63 0.62 0.14
C SER A 35 -3.93 1.58 1.11
N ALA A 36 -2.59 1.55 1.17
CA ALA A 36 -1.80 2.37 2.08
C ALA A 36 -0.36 2.53 1.58
N VAL A 37 0.30 3.60 2.05
CA VAL A 37 1.74 3.83 1.87
C VAL A 37 2.34 4.10 3.24
N PHE A 38 3.42 3.39 3.56
CA PHE A 38 4.21 3.61 4.78
C PHE A 38 5.54 4.23 4.37
N MET A 39 5.86 5.40 4.94
CA MET A 39 7.11 6.10 4.68
C MET A 39 7.98 6.09 5.92
N PHE A 40 9.25 5.77 5.71
CA PHE A 40 10.29 5.82 6.72
C PHE A 40 11.36 6.79 6.23
N GLY A 41 11.86 7.64 7.12
CA GLY A 41 12.87 8.62 6.78
C GLY A 41 13.01 9.69 7.84
N ASP A 42 13.54 10.83 7.42
CA ASP A 42 13.76 12.01 8.25
C ASP A 42 12.70 13.10 7.97
N SER A 43 13.07 14.34 8.30
CA SER A 43 12.32 15.56 8.01
C SER A 43 11.69 15.66 6.62
N ILE A 44 12.32 15.12 5.57
CA ILE A 44 11.86 15.23 4.19
C ILE A 44 10.49 14.56 4.01
N VAL A 45 10.22 13.50 4.76
CA VAL A 45 8.98 12.71 4.65
C VAL A 45 8.06 12.89 5.85
N ASP A 46 8.41 13.74 6.81
CA ASP A 46 7.63 13.96 8.03
C ASP A 46 6.45 14.92 7.79
N PRO A 47 5.19 14.46 7.90
CA PRO A 47 4.02 15.33 7.77
C PRO A 47 3.71 16.13 9.05
N GLY A 48 4.50 15.96 10.12
CA GLY A 48 4.33 16.65 11.40
C GLY A 48 4.32 15.75 12.63
N ASN A 49 4.84 14.53 12.54
CA ASN A 49 4.97 13.58 13.65
C ASN A 49 5.79 14.15 14.81
N ASN A 50 6.72 15.06 14.54
CA ASN A 50 7.56 15.68 15.56
C ASN A 50 6.85 16.78 16.37
N ASN A 51 5.72 17.34 15.92
CA ASN A 51 5.09 18.49 16.57
C ASN A 51 4.59 18.22 17.99
N ASN A 52 4.32 16.95 18.32
CA ASN A 52 3.85 16.51 19.63
C ASN A 52 4.95 15.80 20.45
N ARG A 53 6.22 15.93 20.03
CA ARG A 53 7.38 15.34 20.72
C ARG A 53 8.24 16.44 21.32
N LEU A 54 8.97 16.09 22.37
CA LEU A 54 9.95 16.99 23.01
C LEU A 54 11.24 17.02 22.18
N THR A 55 11.19 17.74 21.05
CA THR A 55 12.29 17.88 20.10
C THR A 55 12.36 19.30 19.53
N GLU A 56 13.53 19.71 19.06
CA GLU A 56 13.71 20.96 18.31
C GLU A 56 13.25 20.82 16.86
N ALA A 57 13.16 19.59 16.33
CA ALA A 57 12.76 19.27 14.96
C ALA A 57 11.25 19.41 14.73
N ARG A 58 10.63 20.49 15.20
CA ARG A 58 9.21 20.81 15.02
C ARG A 58 9.00 21.72 13.80
N ALA A 59 7.81 21.70 13.21
CA ALA A 59 7.45 22.57 12.08
C ALA A 59 6.02 23.13 12.19
N ASN A 60 5.57 23.33 13.42
CA ASN A 60 4.31 24.00 13.76
C ASN A 60 4.49 25.51 14.07
N PHE A 61 5.52 26.13 13.51
CA PHE A 61 5.84 27.56 13.67
C PHE A 61 6.37 28.16 12.34
N PRO A 62 6.36 29.50 12.17
CA PRO A 62 6.92 30.15 10.99
C PRO A 62 8.42 29.88 10.82
N PRO A 63 8.97 29.75 9.60
CA PRO A 63 8.35 30.06 8.31
C PRO A 63 7.60 28.90 7.65
N TYR A 64 7.52 27.73 8.31
CA TYR A 64 6.95 26.53 7.69
C TYR A 64 5.48 26.72 7.32
N GLY A 65 5.09 26.19 6.16
CA GLY A 65 3.73 26.29 5.66
C GLY A 65 3.31 27.67 5.13
N GLN A 66 4.25 28.62 4.98
CA GLN A 66 3.92 29.98 4.50
C GLN A 66 3.24 29.99 3.12
N ASP A 67 3.63 29.09 2.21
CA ASP A 67 3.07 29.01 0.85
C ASP A 67 1.84 28.09 0.76
N PHE A 68 1.38 27.49 1.87
CA PHE A 68 0.12 26.74 1.88
C PHE A 68 -1.09 27.68 1.88
N PRO A 69 -2.27 27.19 1.44
CA PRO A 69 -3.52 27.92 1.59
C PRO A 69 -3.74 28.35 3.06
N GLY A 70 -3.78 29.66 3.28
CA GLY A 70 -3.95 30.27 4.60
C GLY A 70 -2.66 30.61 5.34
N GLY A 71 -1.47 30.27 4.80
CA GLY A 71 -0.17 30.69 5.34
C GLY A 71 0.10 30.23 6.78
N LYS A 72 -0.51 29.11 7.19
CA LYS A 72 -0.37 28.56 8.55
C LYS A 72 0.63 27.42 8.54
N ALA A 73 1.39 27.31 9.63
CA ALA A 73 2.30 26.20 9.84
C ALA A 73 1.55 24.86 9.80
N THR A 74 1.99 23.97 8.91
CA THR A 74 1.30 22.71 8.62
C THR A 74 1.92 21.52 9.34
N GLY A 75 3.08 21.69 9.96
CA GLY A 75 3.85 20.61 10.56
C GLY A 75 4.87 19.95 9.63
N ARG A 76 4.86 20.29 8.35
CA ARG A 76 5.85 19.82 7.37
C ARG A 76 7.08 20.72 7.44
N LEU A 77 8.28 20.14 7.38
CA LEU A 77 9.53 20.91 7.32
C LEU A 77 9.77 21.55 5.93
N SER A 78 8.71 22.12 5.35
CA SER A 78 8.73 22.82 4.07
C SER A 78 7.56 23.82 3.98
N ASN A 79 7.56 24.64 2.92
CA ASN A 79 6.44 25.51 2.60
C ASN A 79 5.36 24.82 1.76
N GLY A 80 5.54 23.55 1.45
CA GLY A 80 4.69 22.80 0.51
C GLY A 80 4.43 21.37 0.95
N ARG A 81 3.89 20.59 0.02
CA ARG A 81 3.66 19.15 0.24
C ARG A 81 5.00 18.42 0.38
N VAL A 82 5.08 17.50 1.34
CA VAL A 82 6.18 16.52 1.42
C VAL A 82 5.89 15.36 0.44
N PRO A 83 6.88 14.52 0.09
CA PRO A 83 6.67 13.41 -0.84
C PRO A 83 5.50 12.49 -0.48
N GLY A 84 5.23 12.30 0.83
CA GLY A 84 4.06 11.61 1.37
C GLY A 84 2.72 12.16 0.87
N ASP A 85 2.56 13.47 0.90
CA ASP A 85 1.31 14.09 0.45
C ASP A 85 1.15 13.97 -1.07
N MET A 86 2.26 14.08 -1.81
CA MET A 86 2.25 13.96 -3.27
C MET A 86 1.85 12.55 -3.68
N LEU A 87 2.43 11.52 -3.04
CA LEU A 87 2.08 10.13 -3.28
C LEU A 87 0.65 9.81 -2.84
N GLY A 88 0.20 10.30 -1.68
CA GLY A 88 -1.18 10.15 -1.24
C GLY A 88 -2.18 10.73 -2.24
N CYS A 89 -1.90 11.91 -2.76
CA CYS A 89 -2.73 12.53 -3.80
C CYS A 89 -2.69 11.77 -5.13
N LEU A 90 -1.51 11.34 -5.58
CA LEU A 90 -1.34 10.60 -6.84
C LEU A 90 -2.06 9.25 -6.80
N LEU A 91 -2.00 8.57 -5.66
CA LEU A 91 -2.59 7.25 -5.44
C LEU A 91 -4.05 7.32 -4.98
N GLN A 92 -4.61 8.52 -4.83
CA GLN A 92 -5.97 8.76 -4.35
C GLN A 92 -6.24 8.05 -3.01
N LEU A 93 -5.23 8.05 -2.13
CA LEU A 93 -5.38 7.59 -0.76
C LEU A 93 -6.27 8.59 -0.01
N LYS A 94 -7.18 8.05 0.80
CA LYS A 94 -8.13 8.83 1.59
C LYS A 94 -7.54 9.23 2.93
#